data_AF-A0AAE6J0W8-F1
#
_entry.id   AF-A0AAE6J0W8-F1
#
_cell.length_a   1.000
_cell.length_b   1.000
_cell.length_c   1.000
_cell.angle_alpha   90.00
_cell.angle_beta   90.00
_cell.angle_gamma   90.00
#
_symmetry.space_group_name_H-M   'P 1'
#
loop_
_entity.id
_entity.type
_entity.pdbx_description
1 polymer ?
#
loop_
_entity_poly.entity_id
_entity_poly.type
_entity_poly.pdbx_seq_one_letter_code
_entity_poly.pdbx_strand_id
1 'polypeptide(L)'
;MNNERLDNISNSLGISKRKRTLFELEQISDNEMKLIIKNGKLNLSVPWFGMSGNTPCTLVPAGLFEAIINTLKNAQKENFELKLEKSIWQHIPVDFGDVWSVAIDEIKKSKFKKEPNLDRVVKKIKKEHPNLFVDMQSLIQSKEN
;
A
#
# COMPACT_ATOMS: atom_id res chain seq x y z
N MET A 1 -28.65 17.67 -12.17
CA MET A 1 -28.32 16.98 -10.91
C MET A 1 -26.82 17.14 -10.67
N ASN A 2 -26.43 17.86 -9.62
CA ASN A 2 -25.02 18.21 -9.36
C ASN A 2 -24.30 16.99 -8.75
N ASN A 3 -23.62 16.20 -9.57
CA ASN A 3 -22.95 14.95 -9.18
C ASN A 3 -21.55 15.20 -8.62
N GLU A 4 -21.40 16.17 -7.71
CA GLU A 4 -20.09 16.57 -7.13
C GLU A 4 -19.33 15.38 -6.51
N ARG A 5 -20.04 14.44 -5.88
CA ARG A 5 -19.42 13.23 -5.31
C ARG A 5 -18.78 12.34 -6.36
N LEU A 6 -19.45 12.11 -7.50
CA LEU A 6 -18.89 11.31 -8.60
C LEU A 6 -17.74 12.04 -9.30
N ASP A 7 -17.82 13.36 -9.38
CA ASP A 7 -16.75 14.17 -9.93
C ASP A 7 -15.50 14.11 -9.05
N ASN A 8 -15.66 14.16 -7.72
CA ASN A 8 -14.54 14.01 -6.78
C ASN A 8 -13.88 12.63 -6.89
N ILE A 9 -14.66 11.55 -6.99
CA ILE A 9 -14.13 10.19 -7.14
C ILE A 9 -13.44 10.00 -8.50
N SER A 10 -14.03 10.51 -9.58
CA SER A 10 -13.43 10.44 -10.92
C SER A 10 -12.09 11.17 -10.97
N ASN A 11 -12.03 12.35 -10.33
CA ASN A 11 -10.81 13.16 -10.29
C ASN A 11 -9.72 12.50 -9.43
N SER A 12 -10.05 11.92 -8.28
CA SER A 12 -9.05 11.23 -7.44
C SER A 12 -8.45 9.99 -8.11
N LEU A 13 -9.19 9.37 -9.04
CA LEU A 13 -8.73 8.24 -9.86
C LEU A 13 -8.03 8.67 -11.16
N GLY A 14 -7.85 9.99 -11.39
CA GLY A 14 -7.19 10.52 -12.59
C GLY A 14 -8.01 10.40 -13.88
N ILE A 15 -9.33 10.16 -13.77
CA ILE A 15 -10.21 9.94 -14.93
C ILE A 15 -10.88 11.26 -15.31
N SER A 16 -10.55 11.77 -16.50
CA SER A 16 -11.12 13.00 -17.04
C SER A 16 -12.63 12.86 -17.30
N LYS A 17 -13.40 13.91 -17.02
CA LYS A 17 -14.85 13.99 -17.31
C LYS A 17 -15.21 13.59 -18.75
N ARG A 18 -14.33 13.85 -19.73
CA ARG A 18 -14.57 13.59 -21.16
C ARG A 18 -14.48 12.12 -21.56
N LYS A 19 -13.80 11.27 -20.77
CA LYS A 19 -13.60 9.84 -21.07
C LYS A 19 -14.44 8.92 -20.17
N ARG A 20 -15.31 9.51 -19.34
CA ARG A 20 -16.06 8.79 -18.31
C ARG A 20 -17.35 8.20 -18.87
N THR A 21 -17.50 6.89 -18.74
CA THR A 21 -18.81 6.24 -18.92
C THR A 21 -19.61 6.34 -17.63
N LEU A 22 -20.84 6.84 -17.74
CA LEU A 22 -21.77 6.98 -16.64
C LEU A 22 -22.89 5.94 -16.72
N PHE A 23 -23.17 5.24 -15.61
CA PHE A 23 -24.28 4.30 -15.52
C PHE A 23 -25.18 4.56 -14.31
N GLU A 24 -26.39 4.02 -14.35
CA GLU A 24 -27.33 3.95 -13.23
C GLU A 24 -27.72 2.49 -13.02
N LEU A 25 -27.86 2.08 -11.76
CA LEU A 25 -28.37 0.76 -11.39
C LEU A 25 -29.78 0.88 -10.81
N GLU A 26 -30.70 0.10 -11.36
CA GLU A 26 -32.05 -0.07 -10.85
C GLU A 26 -32.25 -1.53 -10.45
N GLN A 27 -32.70 -1.78 -9.23
CA GLN A 27 -33.01 -3.14 -8.78
C GLN A 27 -34.35 -3.58 -9.39
N ILE A 28 -34.38 -4.76 -10.04
CA ILE A 28 -35.58 -5.36 -10.63
C ILE A 28 -36.16 -6.42 -9.68
N SER A 29 -35.29 -7.21 -9.05
CA SER A 29 -35.64 -8.23 -8.05
C SER A 29 -34.47 -8.44 -7.07
N ASP A 30 -34.57 -9.42 -6.18
CA ASP A 30 -33.47 -9.77 -5.27
C ASP A 30 -32.18 -10.19 -6.00
N ASN A 31 -32.32 -10.80 -7.19
CA ASN A 31 -31.19 -11.34 -7.95
C ASN A 31 -30.94 -10.61 -9.28
N GLU A 32 -31.74 -9.60 -9.62
CA GLU A 32 -31.65 -8.92 -10.91
C GLU A 32 -31.51 -7.41 -10.75
N MET A 33 -30.52 -6.85 -11.44
CA MET A 33 -30.32 -5.41 -11.57
C MET A 33 -30.25 -5.01 -13.03
N LYS A 34 -30.89 -3.89 -13.36
CA LYS A 34 -30.80 -3.24 -14.66
C LYS A 34 -29.68 -2.22 -14.63
N LEU A 35 -28.76 -2.32 -15.57
CA LEU A 35 -27.74 -1.30 -15.81
C LEU A 35 -28.16 -0.43 -17.00
N ILE A 36 -28.26 0.88 -16.77
CA ILE A 36 -28.59 1.86 -17.81
C ILE A 36 -27.40 2.79 -18.02
N ILE A 37 -26.85 2.80 -19.24
CA ILE A 37 -25.76 3.70 -19.61
C ILE A 37 -26.36 5.08 -19.92
N LYS A 38 -26.03 6.09 -19.12
CA LYS A 38 -26.53 7.46 -19.32
C LYS A 38 -25.65 8.28 -20.26
N ASN A 39 -24.35 7.98 -20.31
CA ASN A 39 -23.39 8.66 -21.16
C ASN A 39 -22.20 7.76 -21.50
N GLY A 40 -21.75 7.77 -22.75
CA GLY A 40 -20.62 7.00 -23.25
C GLY A 40 -21.02 5.82 -24.14
N LYS A 41 -20.02 5.15 -24.71
CA LYS A 41 -20.18 3.88 -25.43
C LYS A 41 -19.87 2.73 -24.49
N LEU A 42 -20.48 1.57 -24.74
CA LEU A 42 -20.15 0.33 -24.05
C LEU A 42 -18.67 0.00 -24.28
N ASN A 43 -17.84 0.26 -23.29
CA ASN A 43 -16.42 -0.09 -23.31
C ASN A 43 -16.01 -0.65 -21.94
N LEU A 44 -15.95 -1.97 -21.83
CA LEU A 44 -15.60 -2.68 -20.60
C LEU A 44 -14.08 -2.66 -20.30
N SER A 45 -13.26 -1.94 -21.07
CA SER A 45 -11.82 -1.82 -20.81
C SER A 45 -11.47 -0.67 -19.85
N VAL A 46 -12.46 0.12 -19.42
CA VAL A 46 -12.26 1.31 -18.57
C VAL A 46 -13.23 1.28 -17.38
N PRO A 47 -12.87 1.90 -16.23
CA PRO A 47 -13.79 2.05 -15.11
C PRO A 47 -15.01 2.85 -15.49
N TRP A 48 -16.19 2.39 -15.08
CA TRP A 48 -17.44 3.13 -15.21
C TRP A 48 -17.87 3.65 -13.86
N PHE A 49 -18.49 4.81 -13.84
CA PHE A 49 -18.95 5.46 -12.61
C PHE A 49 -20.46 5.59 -12.66
N GLY A 50 -21.12 5.35 -11.54
CA GLY A 50 -22.56 5.36 -11.52
C GLY A 50 -23.16 5.61 -10.17
N MET A 51 -24.48 5.66 -10.14
CA MET A 51 -25.28 5.75 -8.93
C MET A 51 -26.12 4.48 -8.79
N SER A 52 -26.15 3.94 -7.58
CA SER A 52 -27.15 2.96 -7.14
C SER A 52 -28.05 3.68 -6.15
N GLY A 53 -29.20 4.15 -6.61
CA GLY A 53 -30.01 5.12 -5.86
C GLY A 53 -29.20 6.41 -5.57
N ASN A 54 -28.98 6.74 -4.29
CA ASN A 54 -28.20 7.91 -3.90
C ASN A 54 -26.73 7.60 -3.52
N THR A 55 -26.28 6.36 -3.74
CA THR A 55 -24.93 5.90 -3.38
C THR A 55 -24.05 5.83 -4.64
N PRO A 56 -22.88 6.51 -4.67
CA PRO A 56 -21.95 6.41 -5.78
C PRO A 56 -21.32 5.01 -5.81
N CYS A 57 -21.26 4.41 -7.00
CA CYS A 57 -20.66 3.12 -7.25
C CYS A 57 -19.77 3.16 -8.50
N THR A 58 -18.91 2.15 -8.66
CA THR A 58 -17.97 2.07 -9.78
C THR A 58 -17.89 0.63 -10.22
N LEU A 59 -17.91 0.40 -11.54
CA LEU A 59 -17.65 -0.89 -12.15
C LEU A 59 -16.23 -0.85 -12.72
N VAL A 60 -15.36 -1.73 -12.22
CA VAL A 60 -13.95 -1.80 -12.63
C VAL A 60 -13.69 -3.16 -13.27
N PRO A 61 -13.04 -3.22 -14.44
CA PRO A 61 -12.65 -4.49 -15.04
C PRO A 61 -11.70 -5.25 -14.11
N ALA A 62 -11.90 -6.56 -13.97
CA ALA A 62 -11.15 -7.38 -13.00
C ALA A 62 -9.63 -7.24 -13.14
N GLY A 63 -9.09 -7.26 -14.37
CA GLY A 63 -7.65 -7.11 -14.61
C GLY A 63 -7.12 -5.72 -14.23
N LEU A 64 -7.92 -4.66 -14.38
CA LEU A 64 -7.53 -3.33 -13.92
C LEU A 64 -7.57 -3.23 -12.39
N PHE A 65 -8.58 -3.84 -11.76
CA PHE A 65 -8.64 -3.92 -10.30
C PHE A 65 -7.45 -4.69 -9.72
N GLU A 66 -7.09 -5.83 -10.32
CA GLU A 66 -5.90 -6.61 -9.96
C GLU A 66 -4.63 -5.77 -10.08
N ALA A 67 -4.45 -5.04 -11.18
CA ALA A 67 -3.29 -4.17 -11.39
C ALA A 67 -3.18 -3.09 -10.29
N ILE A 68 -4.30 -2.47 -9.91
CA ILE A 68 -4.34 -1.48 -8.81
C ILE A 68 -3.93 -2.13 -7.49
N ILE A 69 -4.48 -3.29 -7.16
CA ILE A 69 -4.16 -4.01 -5.92
C ILE A 69 -2.68 -4.42 -5.88
N ASN A 70 -2.14 -4.92 -6.98
CA ASN A 70 -0.72 -5.30 -7.06
C ASN A 70 0.20 -4.10 -6.91
N THR A 71 -0.14 -2.97 -7.52
CA THR A 71 0.60 -1.70 -7.36
C THR A 71 0.62 -1.25 -5.90
N LEU A 72 -0.54 -1.31 -5.21
CA LEU A 72 -0.63 -0.96 -3.79
C LEU A 72 0.19 -1.90 -2.90
N LYS A 73 0.14 -3.21 -3.16
CA LYS A 73 0.96 -4.20 -2.44
C LYS A 73 2.45 -3.92 -2.60
N ASN A 74 2.88 -3.62 -3.83
CA ASN A 74 4.28 -3.31 -4.12
C ASN A 74 4.72 -2.02 -3.41
N ALA A 75 3.93 -0.95 -3.51
CA ALA A 75 4.22 0.30 -2.81
C ALA A 75 4.26 0.12 -1.28
N GLN A 76 3.38 -0.70 -0.71
CA GLN A 76 3.40 -1.03 0.71
C GLN A 76 4.68 -1.78 1.09
N LYS A 77 5.10 -2.74 0.27
CA LYS A 77 6.33 -3.51 0.47
C LYS A 77 7.57 -2.61 0.39
N GLU A 78 7.68 -1.79 -0.64
CA GLU A 78 8.79 -0.84 -0.80
C GLU A 78 8.88 0.13 0.36
N ASN A 79 7.75 0.70 0.79
CA ASN A 79 7.72 1.60 1.95
C ASN A 79 8.16 0.90 3.23
N PHE A 80 7.76 -0.35 3.42
CA PHE A 80 8.21 -1.17 4.55
C PHE A 80 9.71 -1.41 4.52
N GLU A 81 10.26 -1.81 3.37
CA GLU A 81 11.68 -2.05 3.16
C GLU A 81 12.51 -0.79 3.42
N LEU A 82 12.09 0.37 2.91
CA LEU A 82 12.73 1.66 3.14
C LEU A 82 12.74 2.07 4.62
N LYS A 83 11.62 1.86 5.33
CA LYS A 83 11.57 2.14 6.77
C LYS A 83 12.51 1.23 7.55
N LEU A 84 12.61 -0.05 7.16
CA LEU A 84 13.50 -0.99 7.81
C LEU A 84 14.97 -0.61 7.56
N GLU A 85 15.32 -0.32 6.32
CA GLU A 85 16.65 0.16 5.93
C GLU A 85 17.05 1.39 6.74
N LYS A 86 16.18 2.41 6.79
CA LYS A 86 16.42 3.61 7.58
C LYS A 86 16.65 3.31 9.06
N SER A 87 15.86 2.41 9.64
CA SER A 87 15.99 2.02 11.05
C SER A 87 17.31 1.29 11.33
N ILE A 88 17.73 0.41 10.43
CA ILE A 88 19.02 -0.30 10.52
C ILE A 88 20.17 0.70 10.49
N TRP A 89 20.18 1.61 9.51
CA TRP A 89 21.23 2.64 9.37
C TRP A 89 21.37 3.52 10.61
N GLN A 90 20.26 3.89 11.25
CA GLN A 90 20.27 4.68 12.49
C GLN A 90 20.98 3.97 13.66
N HIS A 91 21.10 2.64 13.62
CA HIS A 91 21.76 1.86 14.65
C HIS A 91 23.21 1.50 14.32
N ILE A 92 23.73 1.98 13.18
CA ILE A 92 25.10 1.84 12.69
C ILE A 92 25.50 0.35 12.58
N PRO A 93 25.04 -0.36 11.54
CA PRO A 93 25.40 -1.76 11.36
C PRO A 93 26.89 -1.89 11.00
N VAL A 94 27.52 -2.97 11.44
CA VAL A 94 28.87 -3.36 10.96
C VAL A 94 28.76 -3.88 9.53
N ASP A 95 27.81 -4.79 9.31
CA ASP A 95 27.41 -5.30 8.00
C ASP A 95 25.89 -5.14 7.84
N PHE A 96 25.48 -4.37 6.83
CA PHE A 96 24.06 -4.11 6.57
C PHE A 96 23.30 -5.37 6.12
N GLY A 97 23.91 -6.21 5.28
CA GLY A 97 23.29 -7.40 4.74
C GLY A 97 22.98 -8.45 5.81
N ASP A 98 23.88 -8.59 6.78
CA ASP A 98 23.69 -9.49 7.92
C ASP A 98 22.53 -9.02 8.81
N VAL A 99 22.54 -7.72 9.20
CA VAL A 99 21.46 -7.16 10.01
C VAL A 99 20.13 -7.22 9.29
N TRP A 100 20.11 -6.96 7.98
CA TRP A 100 18.91 -7.07 7.15
C TRP A 100 18.33 -8.49 7.18
N SER A 101 19.18 -9.50 6.96
CA SER A 101 18.76 -10.91 6.93
C SER A 101 18.16 -11.33 8.27
N VAL A 102 18.82 -10.99 9.38
CA VAL A 102 18.31 -11.26 10.74
C VAL A 102 17.01 -10.52 11.01
N ALA A 103 16.88 -9.27 10.56
CA ALA A 103 15.66 -8.49 10.74
C ALA A 103 14.46 -9.07 9.99
N ILE A 104 14.65 -9.47 8.73
CA ILE A 104 13.60 -10.10 7.94
C ILE A 104 13.15 -11.42 8.58
N ASP A 105 14.08 -12.23 9.07
CA ASP A 105 13.76 -13.48 9.76
C ASP A 105 13.00 -13.26 11.07
N GLU A 106 13.43 -12.28 11.86
CA GLU A 106 12.74 -11.90 13.11
C GLU A 106 11.32 -11.42 12.83
N ILE A 107 11.13 -10.67 11.75
CA ILE A 107 9.82 -10.16 11.34
C ILE A 107 8.90 -11.31 10.90
N LYS A 108 9.41 -12.26 10.12
CA LYS A 108 8.66 -13.46 9.69
C LYS A 108 8.25 -14.33 10.88
N LYS A 109 9.14 -14.48 11.88
CA LYS A 109 8.87 -15.28 13.09
C LYS A 109 7.81 -14.64 14.00
N SER A 110 7.78 -13.32 14.08
CA SER A 110 6.99 -12.58 15.06
C SER A 110 5.47 -12.51 14.79
N LYS A 111 4.96 -13.12 13.69
CA LYS A 111 3.53 -13.18 13.30
C LYS A 111 2.73 -11.93 13.70
N PHE A 112 3.17 -10.76 13.24
CA PHE A 112 2.55 -9.51 13.66
C PHE A 112 1.09 -9.40 13.19
N LYS A 113 0.18 -9.07 14.12
CA LYS A 113 -1.24 -8.80 13.80
C LYS A 113 -1.47 -7.40 13.20
N LYS A 114 -0.47 -6.51 13.29
CA LYS A 114 -0.46 -5.12 12.79
C LYS A 114 0.94 -4.80 12.24
N GLU A 115 1.10 -3.70 11.51
CA GLU A 115 2.41 -3.27 11.01
C GLU A 115 3.41 -3.15 12.20
N PRO A 116 4.54 -3.86 12.16
CA PRO A 116 5.48 -3.88 13.28
C PRO A 116 6.22 -2.56 13.44
N ASN A 117 6.55 -2.21 14.68
CA ASN A 117 7.45 -1.11 14.94
C ASN A 117 8.89 -1.55 14.64
N LEU A 118 9.41 -1.14 13.50
CA LEU A 118 10.72 -1.57 12.98
C LEU A 118 11.87 -1.12 13.88
N ASP A 119 11.79 0.04 14.51
CA ASP A 119 12.82 0.49 15.47
C ASP A 119 12.90 -0.44 16.68
N ARG A 120 11.77 -0.97 17.15
CA ARG A 120 11.76 -1.95 18.23
C ARG A 120 12.38 -3.28 17.79
N VAL A 121 12.15 -3.68 16.54
CA VAL A 121 12.77 -4.89 15.97
C VAL A 121 14.28 -4.72 15.92
N VAL A 122 14.79 -3.63 15.33
CA VAL A 122 16.23 -3.38 15.24
C VAL A 122 16.88 -3.25 16.63
N LYS A 123 16.21 -2.59 17.59
CA LYS A 123 16.70 -2.53 18.98
C LYS A 123 16.77 -3.88 19.66
N LYS A 124 15.82 -4.78 19.37
CA LYS A 124 15.84 -6.15 19.88
C LYS A 124 17.03 -6.91 19.30
N ILE A 125 17.24 -6.83 17.99
CA ILE A 125 18.37 -7.46 17.30
C ILE A 125 19.70 -6.93 17.84
N LYS A 126 19.83 -5.62 18.09
CA LYS A 126 21.04 -5.04 18.69
C LYS A 126 21.34 -5.57 20.10
N LYS A 127 20.32 -5.95 20.86
CA LYS A 127 20.49 -6.58 22.18
C LYS A 127 20.88 -8.06 22.07
N GLU A 128 20.30 -8.78 21.13
CA GLU A 128 20.51 -10.23 20.95
C GLU A 128 21.80 -10.54 20.18
N HIS A 129 22.17 -9.66 19.25
CA HIS A 129 23.32 -9.77 18.36
C HIS A 129 24.11 -8.43 18.33
N PRO A 130 24.72 -8.01 19.46
CA PRO A 130 25.42 -6.73 19.55
C PRO A 130 26.61 -6.65 18.58
N ASN A 131 27.21 -7.79 18.24
CA ASN A 131 28.32 -7.91 17.28
C ASN A 131 27.97 -7.46 15.85
N LEU A 132 26.68 -7.38 15.51
CA LEU A 132 26.25 -6.90 14.20
C LEU A 132 26.22 -5.36 14.10
N PHE A 133 26.43 -4.65 15.21
CA PHE A 133 26.37 -3.19 15.26
C PHE A 133 27.69 -2.62 15.80
N VAL A 134 28.01 -1.43 15.35
CA VAL A 134 29.22 -0.73 15.80
C VAL A 134 29.04 -0.30 17.25
N ASP A 135 30.01 -0.66 18.08
CA ASP A 135 30.14 -0.13 19.43
C ASP A 135 31.05 1.09 19.43
N MET A 136 30.43 2.27 19.49
CA MET A 136 31.14 3.55 19.54
C MET A 136 32.05 3.69 20.77
N GLN A 137 31.75 3.00 21.88
CA GLN A 137 32.59 3.09 23.09
C GLN A 137 33.95 2.41 22.86
N SER A 138 33.93 1.22 22.25
CA SER A 138 35.17 0.51 21.86
C SER A 138 36.02 1.30 20.84
N LEU A 139 35.40 2.04 19.91
CA LEU A 139 36.10 2.86 18.92
C LEU A 139 36.79 4.09 19.51
N ILE A 140 36.23 4.65 20.58
CA ILE A 140 36.82 5.82 21.27
C ILE A 140 38.01 5.37 22.14
N GLN A 141 37.85 4.27 22.88
CA GLN A 141 38.91 3.74 23.76
C GLN A 141 40.12 3.19 22.99
N SER A 142 39.93 2.69 21.77
CA SER A 142 41.03 2.20 20.92
C SER A 142 41.84 3.31 20.24
N LYS A 143 41.38 4.56 20.26
CA LYS A 143 42.13 5.73 19.75
C LYS A 143 42.96 6.46 20.80
N GLU A 144 42.76 6.16 22.08
CA GLU A 144 43.50 6.77 23.20
C GLU A 144 44.72 5.94 23.66
N ASN A 145 44.97 4.79 23.01
CA ASN A 145 46.17 3.97 23.15
C ASN A 145 47.01 4.01 21.87
#